data_AF-A0A1G2IGC7-F1
#
_entry.id   AF-A0A1G2IGC7-F1
#
_cell.length_a   1.000
_cell.length_b   1.000
_cell.length_c   1.000
_cell.angle_alpha   90.00
_cell.angle_beta   90.00
_cell.angle_gamma   90.00
#
_symmetry.space_group_name_H-M   'P 1'
#
loop_
_entity.id
_entity.type
_entity.pdbx_description
1 polymer ?
#
loop_
_entity_poly.entity_id
_entity_poly.type
_entity_poly.pdbx_seq_one_letter_code
_entity_poly.pdbx_strand_id
1 'polypeptide(L)'
;MNNALFQSWEKSIPNLKKILEKMQEKTIIAVGVNPYPRIIPSLFLKNFVIYSVKDTADLDALRNYAKIFCLEEKFPKVAQKVHSTSYLLGNFGFQAFLNSRRTPFRLFFYQTTPPIVKKLEELHIDWIGNKPESFDDVLLKANFRHLVESLRLPYIPTLHFPKEEFLTKTFGDIYNLWQKPAVIQRGDFDVSGEQGTFFIRNKNDWQVAHKILSADQRYKEIQISPFIQGPSVSMLGCITHLGVLTSTLQLQFIDVPEALCGQLPTGVFLGHDWGFHPWNKEVEKTAQKITESIGEHLGKKGFKGIFGIDLIVDQETGEIFPLECNPRFTGALPVYSLMTINANKIPPLEFFHIMEHLNIRENFDFQFVNEKLKERQAVSHISLAPKGAYEMKVAFAAGVYSYLPKENALRYERIGALLSDIKNDSEFLLIDSVPRIGMQITQNVPRLFKLIFRRSIATSSFSVEPEIGELITKISTLLRKNQVPPEQDKEQISQVKEV
;
A
#
# COMPACT_ATOMS: atom_id res chain seq x y z
N MET A 1 -12.38 -21.53 2.38
CA MET A 1 -12.75 -21.35 3.80
C MET A 1 -12.83 -22.67 4.52
N ASN A 2 -12.20 -22.80 5.69
CA ASN A 2 -12.38 -23.96 6.57
C ASN A 2 -13.64 -23.79 7.45
N ASN A 3 -14.13 -24.89 8.05
CA ASN A 3 -15.38 -24.88 8.82
C ASN A 3 -15.32 -23.97 10.06
N ALA A 4 -14.17 -23.92 10.75
CA ALA A 4 -14.00 -23.09 11.94
C ALA A 4 -14.15 -21.60 11.61
N LEU A 5 -13.57 -21.15 10.49
CA LEU A 5 -13.69 -19.76 10.04
C LEU A 5 -15.13 -19.44 9.60
N PHE A 6 -15.78 -20.37 8.88
CA PHE A 6 -17.20 -20.24 8.50
C PHE A 6 -18.08 -20.01 9.74
N GLN A 7 -17.98 -20.89 10.75
CA GLN A 7 -18.77 -20.81 11.97
C GLN A 7 -18.49 -19.54 12.77
N SER A 8 -17.26 -19.03 12.74
CA SER A 8 -16.94 -17.76 13.40
C SER A 8 -17.60 -16.58 12.71
N TRP A 9 -17.53 -16.52 11.38
CA TRP A 9 -18.09 -15.41 10.60
C TRP A 9 -19.62 -15.39 10.64
N GLU A 10 -20.25 -16.56 10.62
CA GLU A 10 -21.71 -16.72 10.66
C GLU A 10 -22.36 -16.06 11.89
N LYS A 11 -21.63 -15.94 13.00
CA LYS A 11 -22.08 -15.21 14.21
C LYS A 11 -22.40 -13.74 13.94
N SER A 12 -21.66 -13.12 13.02
CA SER A 12 -21.82 -11.71 12.64
C SER A 12 -22.49 -11.52 11.28
N ILE A 13 -22.54 -12.57 10.46
CA ILE A 13 -23.09 -12.59 9.10
C ILE A 13 -24.16 -13.69 8.99
N PRO A 14 -25.43 -13.44 9.38
CA PRO A 14 -26.45 -14.49 9.46
C PRO A 14 -26.69 -15.25 8.15
N ASN A 15 -26.59 -14.57 7.00
CA ASN A 15 -26.80 -15.15 5.68
C ASN A 15 -25.49 -15.49 4.95
N LEU A 16 -24.41 -15.80 5.68
CA LEU A 16 -23.06 -15.97 5.13
C LEU A 16 -23.02 -16.95 3.94
N LYS A 17 -23.66 -18.11 4.05
CA LYS A 17 -23.72 -19.10 2.98
C LYS A 17 -24.29 -18.51 1.68
N LYS A 18 -25.43 -17.84 1.76
CA LYS A 18 -26.11 -17.19 0.63
C LYS A 18 -25.26 -16.08 0.02
N ILE A 19 -24.57 -15.30 0.85
CA ILE A 19 -23.65 -14.25 0.37
C ILE A 19 -22.50 -14.88 -0.43
N LEU A 20 -21.86 -15.93 0.10
CA LEU A 20 -20.78 -16.62 -0.57
C LEU A 20 -21.23 -17.33 -1.86
N GLU A 21 -22.45 -17.85 -1.91
CA GLU A 21 -23.04 -18.40 -3.13
C GLU A 21 -23.18 -17.31 -4.20
N LYS A 22 -23.79 -16.16 -3.86
CA LYS A 22 -23.91 -15.01 -4.77
C LYS A 22 -22.56 -14.48 -5.26
N MET A 23 -21.57 -14.37 -4.36
CA MET A 23 -20.21 -13.94 -4.73
C MET A 23 -19.55 -14.84 -5.77
N GLN A 24 -19.92 -16.13 -5.80
CA GLN A 24 -19.29 -17.16 -6.63
C GLN A 24 -20.09 -17.54 -7.88
N GLU A 25 -21.22 -16.88 -8.17
CA GLU A 25 -22.03 -17.06 -9.39
C GLU A 25 -21.19 -16.94 -10.66
N LYS A 26 -20.19 -16.04 -10.64
CA LYS A 26 -19.15 -15.92 -11.66
C LYS A 26 -17.79 -16.13 -11.03
N THR A 27 -16.84 -16.68 -11.79
CA THR A 27 -15.44 -16.71 -11.36
C THR A 27 -14.92 -15.28 -11.21
N ILE A 28 -14.41 -14.92 -10.05
CA ILE A 28 -13.74 -13.64 -9.85
C ILE A 28 -12.26 -13.81 -10.19
N ILE A 29 -11.76 -13.03 -11.15
CA ILE A 29 -10.37 -13.05 -11.59
C ILE A 29 -9.69 -11.76 -11.16
N ALA A 30 -8.88 -11.80 -10.11
CA ALA A 30 -8.07 -10.66 -9.69
C ALA A 30 -6.86 -10.46 -10.62
N VAL A 31 -6.72 -9.26 -11.17
CA VAL A 31 -5.71 -8.95 -12.20
C VAL A 31 -4.66 -7.99 -11.65
N GLY A 32 -3.38 -8.26 -11.93
CA GLY A 32 -2.31 -7.28 -11.77
C GLY A 32 -0.91 -7.85 -11.87
N VAL A 33 0.10 -7.06 -11.49
CA VAL A 33 1.50 -7.45 -11.66
C VAL A 33 1.88 -8.58 -10.70
N ASN A 34 1.61 -8.38 -9.41
CA ASN A 34 2.04 -9.27 -8.33
C ASN A 34 0.85 -10.04 -7.72
N PRO A 35 1.05 -11.31 -7.35
CA PRO A 35 -0.02 -12.16 -6.82
C PRO A 35 -0.33 -11.90 -5.34
N TYR A 36 0.69 -11.70 -4.50
CA TYR A 36 0.54 -11.66 -3.03
C TYR A 36 -0.51 -10.65 -2.54
N PRO A 37 -0.54 -9.39 -3.05
CA PRO A 37 -1.54 -8.43 -2.61
C PRO A 37 -3.00 -8.89 -2.80
N ARG A 38 -3.25 -9.86 -3.70
CA ARG A 38 -4.55 -10.36 -4.15
C ARG A 38 -4.99 -11.65 -3.48
N ILE A 39 -4.24 -12.14 -2.48
CA ILE A 39 -4.46 -13.48 -1.93
C ILE A 39 -5.71 -13.60 -1.06
N ILE A 40 -6.15 -12.52 -0.40
CA ILE A 40 -7.18 -12.61 0.65
C ILE A 40 -8.51 -13.25 0.20
N PRO A 41 -9.10 -12.88 -0.96
CA PRO A 41 -10.36 -13.49 -1.38
C PRO A 41 -10.28 -15.00 -1.62
N SER A 42 -9.11 -15.56 -1.96
CA SER A 42 -8.97 -17.01 -2.17
C SER A 42 -9.15 -17.80 -0.87
N LEU A 43 -8.97 -17.17 0.29
CA LEU A 43 -9.14 -17.79 1.59
C LEU A 43 -10.63 -18.10 1.89
N PHE A 44 -11.55 -17.31 1.31
CA PHE A 44 -13.00 -17.49 1.52
C PHE A 44 -13.81 -17.81 0.25
N LEU A 45 -13.29 -17.59 -0.95
CA LEU A 45 -13.93 -17.92 -2.22
C LEU A 45 -13.22 -19.10 -2.91
N LYS A 46 -13.98 -20.15 -3.23
CA LYS A 46 -13.50 -21.29 -4.04
C LYS A 46 -13.39 -20.92 -5.51
N ASN A 47 -14.32 -20.10 -6.02
CA ASN A 47 -14.35 -19.66 -7.41
C ASN A 47 -13.59 -18.34 -7.64
N PHE A 48 -12.35 -18.27 -7.15
CA PHE A 48 -11.48 -17.11 -7.25
C PHE A 48 -10.14 -17.48 -7.89
N VAL A 49 -9.65 -16.63 -8.78
CA VAL A 49 -8.43 -16.83 -9.54
C VAL A 49 -7.60 -15.56 -9.52
N ILE A 50 -6.28 -15.70 -9.44
CA ILE A 50 -5.35 -14.58 -9.61
C ILE A 50 -4.67 -14.73 -10.96
N TYR A 51 -4.67 -13.67 -11.75
CA TYR A 51 -3.84 -13.54 -12.93
C TYR A 51 -2.73 -12.52 -12.65
N SER A 52 -1.51 -13.01 -12.51
CA SER A 52 -0.32 -12.20 -12.26
C SER A 52 0.54 -12.07 -13.53
N VAL A 53 1.35 -11.01 -13.58
CA VAL A 53 2.32 -10.82 -14.66
C VAL A 53 3.63 -11.51 -14.34
N LYS A 54 4.15 -11.27 -13.13
CA LYS A 54 5.53 -11.59 -12.76
C LYS A 54 5.70 -12.98 -12.17
N ASP A 55 6.71 -13.70 -12.67
CA ASP A 55 7.18 -14.96 -12.10
C ASP A 55 8.15 -14.67 -10.96
N THR A 56 7.66 -14.86 -9.73
CA THR A 56 8.36 -14.53 -8.49
C THR A 56 8.43 -15.79 -7.62
N ALA A 57 9.45 -15.88 -6.77
CA ALA A 57 9.71 -17.06 -5.95
C ALA A 57 8.58 -17.38 -4.95
N ASP A 58 7.75 -16.38 -4.60
CA ASP A 58 6.57 -16.58 -3.75
C ASP A 58 5.39 -17.26 -4.45
N LEU A 59 5.39 -17.40 -5.79
CA LEU A 59 4.33 -18.13 -6.50
C LEU A 59 4.16 -19.57 -6.00
N ASP A 60 5.26 -20.23 -5.66
CA ASP A 60 5.27 -21.63 -5.23
C ASP A 60 4.54 -21.79 -3.88
N ALA A 61 4.77 -20.85 -2.95
CA ALA A 61 4.07 -20.81 -1.67
C ALA A 61 2.60 -20.38 -1.83
N LEU A 62 2.32 -19.39 -2.69
CA LEU A 62 0.98 -18.82 -2.85
C LEU A 62 -0.01 -19.76 -3.54
N ARG A 63 0.47 -20.67 -4.39
CA ARG A 63 -0.36 -21.69 -5.05
C ARG A 63 -0.96 -22.71 -4.09
N ASN A 64 -0.44 -22.83 -2.87
CA ASN A 64 -1.08 -23.60 -1.80
C ASN A 64 -2.40 -22.98 -1.33
N TYR A 65 -2.62 -21.69 -1.60
CA TYR A 65 -3.75 -20.92 -1.10
C TYR A 65 -4.65 -20.33 -2.19
N ALA A 66 -4.16 -20.22 -3.42
CA ALA A 66 -4.91 -19.65 -4.53
C ALA A 66 -4.60 -20.34 -5.86
N LYS A 67 -5.58 -20.29 -6.78
CA LYS A 67 -5.35 -20.63 -8.18
C LYS A 67 -4.71 -19.43 -8.89
N ILE A 68 -3.44 -19.56 -9.26
CA ILE A 68 -2.65 -18.46 -9.83
C ILE A 68 -2.15 -18.82 -11.23
N PHE A 69 -2.44 -17.96 -12.19
CA PHE A 69 -1.89 -17.98 -13.54
C PHE A 69 -0.87 -16.85 -13.67
N CYS A 70 0.34 -17.16 -14.10
CA CYS A 70 1.39 -16.18 -14.35
C CYS A 70 1.63 -16.04 -15.85
N LEU A 71 1.67 -14.80 -16.34
CA LEU A 71 1.97 -14.52 -17.75
C LEU A 71 3.44 -14.84 -18.09
N GLU A 72 4.39 -14.45 -17.23
CA GLU A 72 5.83 -14.57 -17.48
C GLU A 72 6.29 -16.03 -17.58
N GLU A 73 5.67 -16.96 -16.85
CA GLU A 73 5.94 -18.42 -16.96
C GLU A 73 5.63 -18.97 -18.36
N LYS A 74 4.60 -18.43 -19.05
CA LYS A 74 4.18 -18.91 -20.37
C LYS A 74 4.71 -18.07 -21.52
N PHE A 75 4.80 -16.76 -21.31
CA PHE A 75 5.10 -15.77 -22.34
C PHE A 75 6.07 -14.69 -21.80
N PRO A 76 7.33 -15.02 -21.50
CA PRO A 76 8.26 -14.12 -20.82
C PRO A 76 8.55 -12.83 -21.60
N LYS A 77 8.78 -12.93 -22.92
CA LYS A 77 8.97 -11.75 -23.80
C LYS A 77 7.77 -10.81 -23.85
N VAL A 78 6.59 -11.33 -23.54
CA VAL A 78 5.34 -10.59 -23.56
C VAL A 78 5.12 -9.91 -22.21
N ALA A 79 5.38 -10.63 -21.12
CA ALA A 79 5.36 -10.09 -19.77
C ALA A 79 6.30 -8.89 -19.60
N GLN A 80 7.50 -8.92 -20.21
CA GLN A 80 8.46 -7.81 -20.19
C GLN A 80 7.91 -6.50 -20.78
N LYS A 81 6.92 -6.56 -21.67
CA LYS A 81 6.32 -5.37 -22.31
C LYS A 81 5.15 -4.78 -21.51
N VAL A 82 4.71 -5.47 -20.45
CA VAL A 82 3.58 -5.02 -19.63
C VAL A 82 4.03 -3.85 -18.75
N HIS A 83 3.63 -2.65 -19.15
CA HIS A 83 3.90 -1.39 -18.44
C HIS A 83 2.64 -0.82 -17.76
N SER A 84 1.45 -1.38 -18.03
CA SER A 84 0.19 -0.96 -17.43
C SER A 84 -0.86 -2.09 -17.43
N THR A 85 -1.84 -2.01 -16.54
CA THR A 85 -2.97 -2.96 -16.52
C THR A 85 -3.83 -2.84 -17.78
N SER A 86 -4.03 -1.64 -18.33
CA SER A 86 -4.77 -1.47 -19.59
C SER A 86 -4.06 -2.15 -20.76
N TYR A 87 -2.73 -2.09 -20.82
CA TYR A 87 -1.95 -2.87 -21.78
C TYR A 87 -2.13 -4.38 -21.58
N LEU A 88 -2.08 -4.84 -20.32
CA LEU A 88 -2.31 -6.25 -19.99
C LEU A 88 -3.69 -6.74 -20.46
N LEU A 89 -4.73 -5.90 -20.31
CA LEU A 89 -6.07 -6.25 -20.80
C LEU A 89 -6.10 -6.48 -22.31
N GLY A 90 -5.33 -5.74 -23.11
CA GLY A 90 -5.23 -5.96 -24.56
C GLY A 90 -4.22 -7.04 -24.97
N ASN A 91 -3.49 -7.61 -24.02
CA ASN A 91 -2.40 -8.53 -24.31
C ASN A 91 -2.91 -9.89 -24.79
N PHE A 92 -2.30 -10.46 -25.85
CA PHE A 92 -2.76 -11.73 -26.42
C PHE A 92 -2.70 -12.90 -25.42
N GLY A 93 -1.71 -12.94 -24.52
CA GLY A 93 -1.58 -14.01 -23.52
C GLY A 93 -2.70 -13.96 -22.49
N PHE A 94 -3.11 -12.76 -22.11
CA PHE A 94 -4.26 -12.55 -21.23
C PHE A 94 -5.59 -12.80 -21.97
N GLN A 95 -5.74 -12.33 -23.20
CA GLN A 95 -6.91 -12.59 -24.04
C GLN A 95 -7.11 -14.09 -24.30
N ALA A 96 -6.05 -14.83 -24.62
CA ALA A 96 -6.10 -16.29 -24.75
C ALA A 96 -6.53 -16.97 -23.44
N PHE A 97 -6.05 -16.47 -22.29
CA PHE A 97 -6.50 -16.95 -20.99
C PHE A 97 -8.00 -16.71 -20.76
N LEU A 98 -8.52 -15.51 -21.08
CA LEU A 98 -9.94 -15.21 -20.96
C LEU A 98 -10.80 -16.05 -21.91
N ASN A 99 -10.40 -16.18 -23.18
CA ASN A 99 -11.10 -16.97 -24.19
C ASN A 99 -11.14 -18.48 -23.85
N SER A 100 -10.18 -18.96 -23.05
CA SER A 100 -10.18 -20.34 -22.57
C SER A 100 -11.15 -20.62 -21.40
N ARG A 101 -11.82 -19.60 -20.85
CA ARG A 101 -12.76 -19.77 -19.74
C ARG A 101 -14.09 -20.33 -20.26
N ARG A 102 -14.54 -21.44 -19.66
CA ARG A 102 -15.82 -22.11 -19.99
C ARG A 102 -16.99 -21.66 -19.11
N THR A 103 -16.70 -20.95 -18.03
CA THR A 103 -17.67 -20.45 -17.07
C THR A 103 -17.70 -18.93 -17.09
N PRO A 104 -18.85 -18.29 -16.78
CA PRO A 104 -18.93 -16.85 -16.62
C PRO A 104 -17.88 -16.35 -15.62
N PHE A 105 -17.26 -15.22 -15.94
CA PHE A 105 -16.25 -14.59 -15.10
C PHE A 105 -16.49 -13.09 -14.98
N ARG A 106 -15.79 -12.48 -14.03
CA ARG A 106 -15.63 -11.04 -13.90
C ARG A 106 -14.22 -10.71 -13.45
N LEU A 107 -13.71 -9.56 -13.86
CA LEU A 107 -12.37 -9.11 -13.48
C LEU A 107 -12.41 -8.28 -12.20
N PHE A 108 -11.39 -8.38 -11.36
CA PHE A 108 -11.31 -7.64 -10.11
C PHE A 108 -10.03 -6.81 -10.07
N PHE A 109 -10.20 -5.51 -9.83
CA PHE A 109 -9.14 -4.50 -9.81
C PHE A 109 -9.11 -3.76 -8.48
N TYR A 110 -7.90 -3.50 -7.99
CA TYR A 110 -7.68 -2.73 -6.75
C TYR A 110 -7.82 -1.23 -6.94
N GLN A 111 -7.60 -0.77 -8.17
CA GLN A 111 -7.85 0.57 -8.64
C GLN A 111 -8.03 0.49 -10.14
N THR A 112 -9.03 1.18 -10.68
CA THR A 112 -9.19 1.37 -12.12
C THR A 112 -8.87 2.79 -12.51
N THR A 113 -8.23 2.94 -13.66
CA THR A 113 -7.92 4.23 -14.29
C THR A 113 -8.77 4.40 -15.54
N PRO A 114 -8.93 5.62 -16.10
CA PRO A 114 -9.72 5.81 -17.31
C PRO A 114 -9.32 4.90 -18.47
N PRO A 115 -8.02 4.63 -18.75
CA PRO A 115 -7.61 3.65 -19.76
C PRO A 115 -8.07 2.22 -19.47
N ILE A 116 -8.16 1.82 -18.20
CA ILE A 116 -8.64 0.48 -17.82
C ILE A 116 -10.15 0.40 -18.08
N VAL A 117 -10.93 1.40 -17.63
CA VAL A 117 -12.39 1.43 -17.81
C VAL A 117 -12.76 1.40 -19.29
N LYS A 118 -12.15 2.27 -20.10
CA LYS A 118 -12.34 2.28 -21.55
C LYS A 118 -12.08 0.90 -22.17
N LYS A 119 -11.01 0.23 -21.73
CA LYS A 119 -10.67 -1.10 -22.27
C LYS A 119 -11.67 -2.18 -21.86
N LEU A 120 -12.21 -2.11 -20.65
CA LEU A 120 -13.24 -3.03 -20.17
C LEU A 120 -14.57 -2.85 -20.93
N GLU A 121 -14.93 -1.60 -21.23
CA GLU A 121 -16.10 -1.25 -22.03
C GLU A 121 -15.98 -1.75 -23.48
N GLU A 122 -14.82 -1.52 -24.12
CA GLU A 122 -14.51 -2.07 -25.46
C GLU A 122 -14.64 -3.59 -25.52
N LEU A 123 -14.25 -4.28 -24.44
CA LEU A 123 -14.28 -5.75 -24.36
C LEU A 123 -15.61 -6.30 -23.84
N HIS A 124 -16.54 -5.44 -23.40
CA HIS A 124 -17.81 -5.82 -22.76
C HIS A 124 -17.65 -6.83 -21.60
N ILE A 125 -16.62 -6.64 -20.77
CA ILE A 125 -16.30 -7.54 -19.64
C ILE A 125 -16.91 -7.01 -18.34
N ASP A 126 -17.57 -7.89 -17.57
CA ASP A 126 -18.04 -7.62 -16.20
C ASP A 126 -16.85 -7.46 -15.23
N TRP A 127 -16.92 -6.51 -14.29
CA TRP A 127 -15.79 -6.19 -13.42
C TRP A 127 -16.19 -5.62 -12.04
N ILE A 128 -15.25 -5.74 -11.09
CA ILE A 128 -15.28 -5.22 -9.72
C ILE A 128 -14.18 -4.15 -9.60
N GLY A 129 -14.59 -2.96 -9.19
CA GLY A 129 -13.73 -1.80 -8.94
C GLY A 129 -14.54 -0.50 -8.98
N ASN A 130 -13.92 0.61 -8.58
CA ASN A 130 -14.56 1.93 -8.55
C ASN A 130 -14.26 2.73 -9.81
N LYS A 131 -15.27 3.36 -10.40
CA LYS A 131 -15.03 4.23 -11.56
C LYS A 131 -14.26 5.50 -11.14
N PRO A 132 -13.31 6.01 -11.95
CA PRO A 132 -12.50 7.18 -11.60
C PRO A 132 -13.28 8.41 -11.14
N GLU A 133 -14.47 8.64 -11.71
CA GLU A 133 -15.34 9.79 -11.40
C GLU A 133 -15.85 9.77 -9.96
N SER A 134 -15.82 8.61 -9.30
CA SER A 134 -16.24 8.48 -7.89
C SER A 134 -15.18 8.94 -6.87
N PHE A 135 -13.96 9.25 -7.32
CA PHE A 135 -12.84 9.61 -6.43
C PHE A 135 -11.83 10.60 -7.03
N ASP A 136 -12.13 11.23 -8.16
CA ASP A 136 -11.24 12.15 -8.87
C ASP A 136 -10.85 13.40 -8.03
N ASP A 137 -11.77 13.89 -7.22
CA ASP A 137 -11.61 15.03 -6.30
C ASP A 137 -10.75 14.72 -5.07
N VAL A 138 -10.35 13.47 -4.85
CA VAL A 138 -9.46 13.10 -3.74
C VAL A 138 -8.11 12.56 -4.19
N LEU A 139 -7.89 12.40 -5.50
CA LEU A 139 -6.63 11.87 -6.04
C LEU A 139 -5.48 12.87 -5.91
N LEU A 140 -5.74 14.15 -6.15
CA LEU A 140 -4.74 15.20 -6.01
C LEU A 140 -4.72 15.71 -4.57
N LYS A 141 -3.52 15.87 -4.02
CA LYS A 141 -3.34 16.34 -2.64
C LYS A 141 -4.02 17.68 -2.40
N ALA A 142 -3.92 18.64 -3.32
CA ALA A 142 -4.58 19.95 -3.18
C ALA A 142 -6.10 19.83 -3.13
N ASN A 143 -6.71 19.06 -4.04
CA ASN A 143 -8.16 18.82 -4.03
C ASN A 143 -8.61 18.16 -2.72
N PHE A 144 -7.81 17.20 -2.24
CA PHE A 144 -8.06 16.56 -0.95
C PHE A 144 -7.97 17.53 0.22
N ARG A 145 -7.00 18.46 0.25
CA ARG A 145 -6.92 19.52 1.28
C ARG A 145 -8.17 20.39 1.30
N HIS A 146 -8.59 20.87 0.13
CA HIS A 146 -9.83 21.65 0.01
C HIS A 146 -11.07 20.87 0.47
N LEU A 147 -11.14 19.56 0.16
CA LEU A 147 -12.22 18.71 0.64
C LEU A 147 -12.24 18.65 2.17
N VAL A 148 -11.10 18.38 2.81
CA VAL A 148 -10.97 18.30 4.28
C VAL A 148 -11.46 19.59 4.94
N GLU A 149 -11.05 20.75 4.41
CA GLU A 149 -11.51 22.06 4.88
C GLU A 149 -13.02 22.24 4.70
N SER A 150 -13.56 21.89 3.52
CA SER A 150 -15.00 22.01 3.23
C SER A 150 -15.87 21.14 4.14
N LEU A 151 -15.34 19.99 4.57
CA LEU A 151 -15.98 19.07 5.52
C LEU A 151 -15.80 19.52 6.98
N ARG A 152 -15.08 20.63 7.23
CA ARG A 152 -14.75 21.14 8.57
C ARG A 152 -14.02 20.11 9.43
N LEU A 153 -13.21 19.28 8.79
CA LEU A 153 -12.33 18.33 9.47
C LEU A 153 -11.04 19.05 9.92
N PRO A 154 -10.30 18.53 10.91
CA PRO A 154 -8.98 19.04 11.24
C PRO A 154 -8.09 19.09 9.99
N TYR A 155 -7.45 20.22 9.73
CA TYR A 155 -6.60 20.42 8.56
C TYR A 155 -5.33 21.18 8.93
N ILE A 156 -4.27 20.96 8.14
CA ILE A 156 -3.03 21.71 8.26
C ILE A 156 -3.19 23.01 7.45
N PRO A 157 -2.92 24.19 8.02
CA PRO A 157 -2.95 25.45 7.28
C PRO A 157 -2.05 25.37 6.05
N THR A 158 -2.66 25.40 4.87
CA THR A 158 -1.96 25.23 3.58
C THR A 158 -2.12 26.49 2.74
N LEU A 159 -1.02 26.97 2.18
CA LEU A 159 -0.99 28.11 1.26
C LEU A 159 -0.73 27.60 -0.16
N HIS A 160 -1.42 28.21 -1.13
CA HIS A 160 -1.32 27.86 -2.54
C HIS A 160 -0.71 29.03 -3.32
N PHE A 161 0.27 28.75 -4.17
CA PHE A 161 0.96 29.74 -4.98
C PHE A 161 1.01 29.28 -6.44
N PRO A 162 0.77 30.18 -7.42
CA PRO A 162 1.20 29.94 -8.79
C PRO A 162 2.71 29.66 -8.83
N LYS A 163 3.13 28.70 -9.67
CA LYS A 163 4.54 28.29 -9.80
C LYS A 163 5.47 29.50 -9.97
N GLU A 164 5.13 30.42 -10.88
CA GLU A 164 5.98 31.59 -11.17
C GLU A 164 6.14 32.51 -9.96
N GLU A 165 5.09 32.70 -9.15
CA GLU A 165 5.18 33.48 -7.92
C GLU A 165 6.00 32.75 -6.84
N PHE A 166 5.82 31.43 -6.71
CA PHE A 166 6.59 30.63 -5.78
C PHE A 166 8.10 30.69 -6.09
N LEU A 167 8.47 30.65 -7.37
CA LEU A 167 9.87 30.63 -7.79
C LEU A 167 10.61 31.94 -7.47
N THR A 168 9.90 33.05 -7.22
CA THR A 168 10.54 34.31 -6.76
C THR A 168 10.77 34.35 -5.25
N LYS A 169 10.22 33.42 -4.46
CA LYS A 169 10.39 33.39 -3.01
C LYS A 169 11.81 32.98 -2.64
N THR A 170 12.22 33.35 -1.43
CA THR A 170 13.48 32.92 -0.81
C THR A 170 13.20 31.95 0.34
N PHE A 171 14.23 31.25 0.81
CA PHE A 171 14.14 30.46 2.05
C PHE A 171 13.65 31.31 3.23
N GLY A 172 14.07 32.57 3.32
CA GLY A 172 13.63 33.49 4.38
C GLY A 172 12.13 33.76 4.32
N ASP A 173 11.58 33.97 3.13
CA ASP A 173 10.14 34.18 2.94
C ASP A 173 9.34 32.97 3.40
N ILE A 174 9.78 31.77 3.05
CA ILE A 174 9.10 30.52 3.44
C ILE A 174 9.21 30.27 4.95
N TYR A 175 10.41 30.42 5.52
CA TYR A 175 10.61 30.24 6.96
C TYR A 175 9.78 31.24 7.77
N ASN A 176 9.65 32.47 7.28
CA ASN A 176 8.92 33.53 7.98
C ASN A 176 7.41 33.31 8.09
N LEU A 177 6.82 32.41 7.30
CA LEU A 177 5.40 32.08 7.36
C LEU A 177 5.00 31.45 8.71
N TRP A 178 5.84 30.59 9.27
CA TRP A 178 5.55 29.86 10.52
C TRP A 178 6.68 29.84 11.54
N GLN A 179 7.87 30.37 11.21
CA GLN A 179 9.09 30.23 12.02
C GLN A 179 9.42 28.76 12.33
N LYS A 180 9.02 27.85 11.43
CA LYS A 180 9.15 26.40 11.53
C LYS A 180 9.56 25.84 10.16
N PRO A 181 10.12 24.61 10.10
CA PRO A 181 10.31 23.93 8.83
C PRO A 181 8.99 23.83 8.05
N ALA A 182 9.08 23.80 6.73
CA ALA A 182 7.92 23.74 5.84
C ALA A 182 7.90 22.46 5.01
N VAL A 183 6.72 22.09 4.52
CA VAL A 183 6.54 21.06 3.50
C VAL A 183 6.10 21.74 2.22
N ILE A 184 6.77 21.43 1.12
CA ILE A 184 6.45 21.94 -0.21
C ILE A 184 6.08 20.76 -1.12
N GLN A 185 4.98 20.89 -1.82
CA GLN A 185 4.47 19.90 -2.76
C GLN A 185 3.89 20.61 -3.99
N ARG A 186 3.82 19.90 -5.12
CA ARG A 186 3.05 20.37 -6.28
C ARG A 186 1.55 20.21 -5.96
N GLY A 187 0.75 21.24 -6.20
CA GLY A 187 -0.67 21.24 -5.90
C GLY A 187 -1.50 20.48 -6.93
N ASP A 188 -1.20 20.67 -8.21
CA ASP A 188 -1.98 20.20 -9.35
C ASP A 188 -1.37 18.99 -10.09
N PHE A 189 -0.29 18.42 -9.54
CA PHE A 189 0.42 17.31 -10.16
C PHE A 189 0.98 16.34 -9.12
N ASP A 190 0.51 15.09 -9.13
CA ASP A 190 0.98 14.08 -8.21
C ASP A 190 2.25 13.39 -8.73
N VAL A 191 3.26 13.30 -7.87
CA VAL A 191 4.49 12.56 -8.13
C VAL A 191 4.75 11.67 -6.92
N SER A 192 4.86 10.37 -7.16
CA SER A 192 5.20 9.40 -6.11
C SER A 192 6.69 9.42 -5.80
N GLY A 193 7.05 9.15 -4.54
CA GLY A 193 8.45 8.94 -4.11
C GLY A 193 9.23 10.23 -3.87
N GLU A 194 10.55 10.16 -4.02
CA GLU A 194 11.53 11.20 -3.61
C GLU A 194 11.35 12.57 -4.27
N GLN A 195 10.52 12.65 -5.32
CA GLN A 195 10.28 13.88 -6.05
C GLN A 195 8.95 14.54 -5.71
N GLY A 196 8.10 13.92 -4.87
CA GLY A 196 6.75 14.40 -4.59
C GLY A 196 6.63 15.42 -3.45
N THR A 197 7.48 15.29 -2.42
CA THR A 197 7.40 16.05 -1.17
C THR A 197 8.78 16.56 -0.78
N PHE A 198 8.87 17.84 -0.46
CA PHE A 198 10.12 18.49 -0.06
C PHE A 198 10.01 19.02 1.37
N PHE A 199 10.83 18.49 2.29
CA PHE A 199 10.93 18.99 3.65
C PHE A 199 12.00 20.09 3.73
N ILE A 200 11.59 21.32 3.99
CA ILE A 200 12.45 22.50 4.00
C ILE A 200 12.82 22.82 5.45
N ARG A 201 13.93 22.25 5.94
CA ARG A 201 14.45 22.47 7.30
C ARG A 201 15.57 23.51 7.31
N ASN A 202 16.29 23.64 6.20
CA ASN A 202 17.42 24.55 6.07
C ASN A 202 17.57 25.10 4.63
N LYS A 203 18.56 25.96 4.41
CA LYS A 203 18.83 26.58 3.10
C LYS A 203 19.22 25.59 2.00
N ASN A 204 19.90 24.50 2.35
CA ASN A 204 20.30 23.49 1.37
C ASN A 204 19.07 22.72 0.87
N ASP A 205 18.16 22.32 1.77
CA ASP A 205 16.89 21.69 1.39
C ASP A 205 16.10 22.58 0.42
N TRP A 206 16.05 23.89 0.72
CA TRP A 206 15.44 24.89 -0.16
C TRP A 206 16.08 24.93 -1.54
N GLN A 207 17.40 24.99 -1.64
CA GLN A 207 18.11 25.04 -2.92
C GLN A 207 17.84 23.79 -3.77
N VAL A 208 17.85 22.61 -3.14
CA VAL A 208 17.54 21.35 -3.82
C VAL A 208 16.09 21.34 -4.31
N ALA A 209 15.14 21.68 -3.44
CA ALA A 209 13.72 21.72 -3.80
C ALA A 209 13.46 22.74 -4.92
N HIS A 210 13.99 23.96 -4.81
CA HIS A 210 13.81 25.02 -5.80
C HIS A 210 14.40 24.64 -7.16
N LYS A 211 15.58 24.01 -7.20
CA LYS A 211 16.19 23.49 -8.44
C LYS A 211 15.29 22.43 -9.10
N ILE A 212 14.76 21.48 -8.34
CA ILE A 212 13.90 20.41 -8.87
C ILE A 212 12.57 21.00 -9.36
N LEU A 213 11.95 21.87 -8.56
CA LEU A 213 10.66 22.47 -8.86
C LEU A 213 10.73 23.43 -10.04
N SER A 214 11.80 24.21 -10.18
CA SER A 214 11.99 25.11 -11.34
C SER A 214 12.14 24.36 -12.65
N ALA A 215 12.87 23.23 -12.65
CA ALA A 215 13.09 22.41 -13.83
C ALA A 215 11.83 21.67 -14.34
N ASP A 216 10.88 21.36 -13.46
CA ASP A 216 9.71 20.57 -13.80
C ASP A 216 8.57 21.43 -14.35
N GLN A 217 8.21 21.23 -15.62
CA GLN A 217 7.20 22.02 -16.35
C GLN A 217 5.79 21.42 -16.32
N ARG A 218 5.57 20.33 -15.58
CA ARG A 218 4.32 19.55 -15.63
C ARG A 218 3.23 20.05 -14.68
N TYR A 219 3.52 21.04 -13.84
CA TYR A 219 2.63 21.55 -12.81
C TYR A 219 2.58 23.08 -12.84
N LYS A 220 1.51 23.67 -12.32
CA LYS A 220 1.28 25.12 -12.33
C LYS A 220 1.11 25.69 -10.93
N GLU A 221 0.87 24.85 -9.93
CA GLU A 221 0.59 25.29 -8.57
C GLU A 221 1.51 24.59 -7.56
N ILE A 222 1.93 25.34 -6.54
CA ILE A 222 2.63 24.82 -5.38
C ILE A 222 1.74 24.97 -4.16
N GLN A 223 1.71 23.93 -3.33
CA GLN A 223 1.15 24.00 -1.98
C GLN A 223 2.26 23.97 -0.94
N ILE A 224 2.12 24.80 0.09
CA ILE A 224 3.08 24.94 1.19
C ILE A 224 2.32 24.83 2.51
N SER A 225 2.84 24.02 3.43
CA SER A 225 2.29 23.88 4.77
C SER A 225 3.41 23.92 5.82
N PRO A 226 3.11 24.19 7.10
CA PRO A 226 4.08 23.93 8.16
C PRO A 226 4.40 22.43 8.20
N PHE A 227 5.64 22.11 8.57
CA PHE A 227 6.04 20.75 8.90
C PHE A 227 5.48 20.36 10.26
N ILE A 228 4.72 19.28 10.30
CA ILE A 228 4.21 18.68 11.52
C ILE A 228 5.15 17.54 11.93
N GLN A 229 5.69 17.63 13.14
CA GLN A 229 6.51 16.58 13.71
C GLN A 229 5.62 15.62 14.50
N GLY A 230 5.70 14.33 14.18
CA GLY A 230 5.09 13.29 15.00
C GLY A 230 4.85 11.99 14.22
N PRO A 231 4.12 11.04 14.82
CA PRO A 231 3.84 9.75 14.22
C PRO A 231 3.11 9.86 12.87
N SER A 232 3.67 9.24 11.82
CA SER A 232 2.97 9.00 10.55
C SER A 232 2.06 7.78 10.74
N VAL A 233 0.78 7.94 10.44
CA VAL A 233 -0.24 6.93 10.69
C VAL A 233 -1.22 6.82 9.53
N SER A 234 -1.96 5.74 9.43
CA SER A 234 -3.04 5.59 8.45
C SER A 234 -4.24 4.88 9.03
N MET A 235 -5.39 5.02 8.37
CA MET A 235 -6.60 4.27 8.70
C MET A 235 -7.26 3.77 7.41
N LEU A 236 -7.63 2.49 7.39
CA LEU A 236 -8.43 1.91 6.33
C LEU A 236 -9.90 2.20 6.58
N GLY A 237 -10.62 2.56 5.52
CA GLY A 237 -12.07 2.62 5.48
C GLY A 237 -12.63 1.61 4.49
N CYS A 238 -13.85 1.13 4.71
CA CYS A 238 -14.59 0.31 3.76
C CYS A 238 -16.06 0.77 3.71
N ILE A 239 -16.44 1.40 2.60
CA ILE A 239 -17.81 1.89 2.40
C ILE A 239 -18.73 0.72 2.11
N THR A 240 -19.76 0.56 2.94
CA THR A 240 -20.82 -0.43 2.79
C THR A 240 -22.20 0.22 2.71
N HIS A 241 -23.22 -0.55 2.35
CA HIS A 241 -24.61 -0.10 2.38
C HIS A 241 -25.16 0.20 3.79
N LEU A 242 -24.45 -0.22 4.85
CA LEU A 242 -24.80 0.05 6.24
C LEU A 242 -24.00 1.21 6.86
N GLY A 243 -22.99 1.73 6.15
CA GLY A 243 -22.08 2.75 6.66
C GLY A 243 -20.63 2.47 6.32
N VAL A 244 -19.72 3.26 6.89
CA VAL A 244 -18.27 3.14 6.68
C VAL A 244 -17.65 2.32 7.81
N LEU A 245 -17.11 1.14 7.50
CA LEU A 245 -16.28 0.39 8.43
C LEU A 245 -14.90 1.03 8.51
N THR A 246 -14.29 1.06 9.69
CA THR A 246 -12.95 1.63 9.93
C THR A 246 -12.03 0.61 10.57
N SER A 247 -10.76 0.59 10.19
CA SER A 247 -9.74 -0.17 10.91
C SER A 247 -9.30 0.53 12.20
N THR A 248 -8.48 -0.15 13.00
CA THR A 248 -7.61 0.50 13.99
C THR A 248 -6.68 1.51 13.32
N LEU A 249 -6.22 2.53 14.06
CA LEU A 249 -5.20 3.48 13.58
C LEU A 249 -3.85 2.76 13.49
N GLN A 250 -3.16 2.89 12.35
CA GLN A 250 -2.03 2.06 11.97
C GLN A 250 -0.76 2.91 11.96
N LEU A 251 0.28 2.56 12.72
CA LEU A 251 1.56 3.25 12.58
C LEU A 251 2.14 2.94 11.20
N GLN A 252 2.65 3.96 10.50
CA GLN A 252 3.41 3.78 9.27
C GLN A 252 4.90 3.86 9.57
N PHE A 253 5.65 2.90 9.05
CA PHE A 253 7.09 3.03 8.89
C PHE A 253 7.37 3.91 7.69
N ILE A 254 8.03 5.03 7.93
CA ILE A 254 8.53 5.94 6.90
C ILE A 254 10.00 6.22 7.13
N ASP A 255 10.77 6.27 6.05
CA ASP A 255 12.18 6.68 6.09
C ASP A 255 13.09 5.91 7.09
N VAL A 256 12.75 4.65 7.40
CA VAL A 256 13.57 3.78 8.26
C VAL A 256 14.95 3.56 7.59
N PRO A 257 16.06 4.05 8.18
CA PRO A 257 17.35 4.14 7.49
C PRO A 257 17.87 2.81 6.95
N GLU A 258 17.73 1.73 7.71
CA GLU A 258 18.19 0.39 7.36
C GLU A 258 17.45 -0.18 6.14
N ALA A 259 16.19 0.22 5.94
CA ALA A 259 15.32 -0.24 4.86
C ALA A 259 15.34 0.68 3.64
N LEU A 260 15.68 1.97 3.78
CA LEU A 260 15.81 2.94 2.68
C LEU A 260 16.93 2.58 1.69
N CYS A 261 17.96 1.88 2.13
CA CYS A 261 19.06 1.47 1.25
C CYS A 261 19.75 2.65 0.53
N GLY A 262 19.84 3.81 1.21
CA GLY A 262 20.43 5.04 0.68
C GLY A 262 19.47 5.90 -0.16
N GLN A 263 18.17 5.59 -0.18
CA GLN A 263 17.13 6.48 -0.71
C GLN A 263 17.04 7.77 0.12
N LEU A 264 16.63 8.87 -0.52
CA LEU A 264 16.45 10.14 0.18
C LEU A 264 15.22 10.04 1.11
N PRO A 265 15.37 10.43 2.40
CA PRO A 265 14.28 10.36 3.37
C PRO A 265 13.25 11.46 3.10
N THR A 266 12.25 11.12 2.29
CA THR A 266 11.26 12.05 1.71
C THR A 266 9.84 11.65 2.07
N GLY A 267 9.68 10.83 3.12
CA GLY A 267 8.42 10.20 3.50
C GLY A 267 8.18 8.88 2.78
N VAL A 268 9.23 8.10 2.47
CA VAL A 268 9.11 6.81 1.79
C VAL A 268 8.41 5.83 2.69
N PHE A 269 7.19 5.43 2.32
CA PHE A 269 6.43 4.39 3.01
C PHE A 269 7.11 3.02 2.89
N LEU A 270 7.39 2.39 4.02
CA LEU A 270 8.07 1.09 4.09
C LEU A 270 7.20 0.01 4.75
N GLY A 271 6.19 0.36 5.55
CA GLY A 271 5.42 -0.67 6.23
C GLY A 271 4.48 -0.14 7.30
N HIS A 272 3.97 -1.05 8.12
CA HIS A 272 3.05 -0.76 9.21
C HIS A 272 3.41 -1.53 10.48
N ASP A 273 3.04 -0.95 11.62
CA ASP A 273 3.01 -1.62 12.91
C ASP A 273 1.63 -1.41 13.55
N TRP A 274 0.98 -2.50 13.98
CA TRP A 274 -0.34 -2.44 14.63
C TRP A 274 -0.26 -2.57 16.15
N GLY A 275 0.93 -2.89 16.69
CA GLY A 275 1.19 -3.02 18.12
C GLY A 275 1.72 -1.74 18.79
N PHE A 276 2.52 -0.93 18.09
CA PHE A 276 3.06 0.32 18.61
C PHE A 276 2.08 1.48 18.42
N HIS A 277 1.67 2.13 19.52
CA HIS A 277 0.65 3.19 19.51
C HIS A 277 1.03 4.39 20.41
N PRO A 278 1.87 5.32 19.94
CA PRO A 278 2.29 6.50 20.71
C PRO A 278 1.23 7.62 20.74
N TRP A 279 -0.07 7.29 20.70
CA TRP A 279 -1.18 8.24 20.71
C TRP A 279 -2.29 7.80 21.68
N ASN A 280 -3.15 8.74 22.06
CA ASN A 280 -4.28 8.49 22.97
C ASN A 280 -5.56 8.07 22.21
N LYS A 281 -6.62 7.76 22.96
CA LYS A 281 -7.90 7.30 22.40
C LYS A 281 -8.63 8.41 21.65
N GLU A 282 -8.43 9.67 22.03
CA GLU A 282 -9.05 10.84 21.41
C GLU A 282 -8.54 11.03 19.97
N VAL A 283 -7.24 10.82 19.74
CA VAL A 283 -6.63 10.78 18.41
C VAL A 283 -7.28 9.70 17.54
N GLU A 284 -7.47 8.49 18.07
CA GLU A 284 -8.11 7.40 17.33
C GLU A 284 -9.57 7.73 16.96
N LYS A 285 -10.33 8.30 17.90
CA LYS A 285 -11.72 8.71 17.65
C LYS A 285 -11.79 9.80 16.58
N THR A 286 -10.86 10.75 16.59
CA THR A 286 -10.80 11.81 15.58
C THR A 286 -10.43 11.23 14.21
N ALA A 287 -9.45 10.32 14.16
CA ALA A 287 -9.11 9.59 12.93
C ALA A 287 -10.31 8.83 12.35
N GLN A 288 -11.08 8.13 13.20
CA GLN A 288 -12.29 7.42 12.80
C GLN A 288 -13.31 8.37 12.17
N LYS A 289 -13.62 9.49 12.83
CA LYS A 289 -14.55 10.50 12.29
C LYS A 289 -14.09 11.08 10.96
N ILE A 290 -12.79 11.32 10.80
CA ILE A 290 -12.19 11.77 9.54
C ILE A 290 -12.41 10.73 8.44
N THR A 291 -12.05 9.47 8.72
CA THR A 291 -12.21 8.37 7.76
C THR A 291 -13.68 8.12 7.40
N GLU A 292 -14.59 8.15 8.37
CA GLU A 292 -16.03 8.04 8.15
C GLU A 292 -16.56 9.18 7.28
N SER A 293 -16.22 10.43 7.60
CA SER A 293 -16.69 11.61 6.84
C SER A 293 -16.20 11.61 5.39
N ILE A 294 -14.93 11.26 5.16
CA ILE A 294 -14.37 11.13 3.82
C ILE A 294 -15.02 9.94 3.09
N GLY A 295 -15.24 8.82 3.77
CA GLY A 295 -15.94 7.66 3.24
C GLY A 295 -17.37 8.00 2.82
N GLU A 296 -18.12 8.76 3.61
CA GLU A 296 -19.46 9.22 3.26
C GLU A 296 -19.46 10.13 2.03
N HIS A 297 -18.48 11.03 1.90
CA HIS A 297 -18.30 11.85 0.70
C HIS A 297 -18.08 11.00 -0.55
N LEU A 298 -17.13 10.07 -0.50
CA LEU A 298 -16.86 9.13 -1.59
C LEU A 298 -18.09 8.26 -1.92
N GLY A 299 -18.81 7.81 -0.90
CA GLY A 299 -20.02 7.02 -1.05
C GLY A 299 -21.13 7.76 -1.79
N LYS A 300 -21.32 9.06 -1.52
CA LYS A 300 -22.26 9.93 -2.25
C LYS A 300 -21.91 10.06 -3.74
N LYS A 301 -20.62 9.95 -4.08
CA LYS A 301 -20.13 9.92 -5.48
C LYS A 301 -20.15 8.53 -6.11
N GLY A 302 -20.64 7.51 -5.39
CA GLY A 302 -20.78 6.14 -5.89
C GLY A 302 -19.55 5.25 -5.67
N PHE A 303 -18.55 5.69 -4.90
CA PHE A 303 -17.43 4.84 -4.49
C PHE A 303 -17.93 3.75 -3.54
N LYS A 304 -17.34 2.56 -3.62
CA LYS A 304 -17.68 1.40 -2.79
C LYS A 304 -16.44 0.71 -2.24
N GLY A 305 -16.57 0.15 -1.05
CA GLY A 305 -15.54 -0.66 -0.42
C GLY A 305 -14.29 0.12 -0.04
N ILE A 306 -13.11 -0.48 -0.23
CA ILE A 306 -11.88 -0.10 0.48
C ILE A 306 -11.25 1.20 -0.05
N PHE A 307 -10.86 2.05 0.90
CA PHE A 307 -9.94 3.18 0.74
C PHE A 307 -9.04 3.28 1.98
N GLY A 308 -8.03 4.13 1.95
CA GLY A 308 -7.24 4.46 3.13
C GLY A 308 -6.95 5.95 3.21
N ILE A 309 -6.82 6.46 4.42
CA ILE A 309 -6.44 7.84 4.70
C ILE A 309 -5.10 7.80 5.41
N ASP A 310 -4.10 8.50 4.87
CA ASP A 310 -2.85 8.75 5.59
C ASP A 310 -3.03 10.01 6.43
N LEU A 311 -2.54 9.99 7.65
CA LEU A 311 -2.64 11.07 8.63
C LEU A 311 -1.31 11.29 9.33
N ILE A 312 -1.18 12.43 10.00
CA ILE A 312 -0.08 12.71 10.91
C ILE A 312 -0.63 13.16 12.26
N VAL A 313 -0.06 12.61 13.33
CA VAL A 313 -0.32 13.08 14.69
C VAL A 313 0.71 14.14 15.01
N ASP A 314 0.27 15.34 15.36
CA ASP A 314 1.13 16.40 15.85
C ASP A 314 1.53 16.09 17.29
N GLN A 315 2.83 15.87 17.53
CA GLN A 315 3.34 15.54 18.85
C GLN A 315 3.26 16.72 19.83
N GLU A 316 3.21 17.96 19.35
CA GLU A 316 3.17 19.16 20.20
C GLU A 316 1.76 19.38 20.76
N THR A 317 0.74 19.24 19.91
CA THR A 317 -0.65 19.55 20.23
C THR A 317 -1.49 18.31 20.56
N GLY A 318 -1.08 17.13 20.09
CA GLY A 318 -1.88 15.91 20.13
C GLY A 318 -3.01 15.89 19.09
N GLU A 319 -3.05 16.84 18.17
CA GLU A 319 -4.02 16.88 17.07
C GLU A 319 -3.63 15.89 15.97
N ILE A 320 -4.61 15.49 15.14
CA ILE A 320 -4.39 14.59 14.01
C ILE A 320 -4.96 15.19 12.73
N PHE A 321 -4.16 15.15 11.67
CA PHE A 321 -4.51 15.77 10.40
C PHE A 321 -4.46 14.75 9.26
N PRO A 322 -5.50 14.64 8.42
CA PRO A 322 -5.43 13.84 7.20
C PRO A 322 -4.48 14.49 6.20
N LEU A 323 -3.66 13.70 5.52
CA LEU A 323 -2.66 14.14 4.56
C LEU A 323 -3.04 13.82 3.12
N GLU A 324 -3.47 12.59 2.88
CA GLU A 324 -3.92 12.12 1.57
C GLU A 324 -5.00 11.05 1.70
N CYS A 325 -5.84 10.96 0.68
CA CYS A 325 -6.75 9.84 0.49
C CYS A 325 -6.22 8.92 -0.59
N ASN A 326 -6.13 7.64 -0.27
CA ASN A 326 -5.82 6.55 -1.17
C ASN A 326 -7.12 5.81 -1.50
N PRO A 327 -7.86 6.17 -2.58
CA PRO A 327 -9.14 5.57 -2.96
C PRO A 327 -8.95 4.19 -3.63
N ARG A 328 -8.23 3.31 -2.95
CA ARG A 328 -7.75 2.01 -3.44
C ARG A 328 -7.29 1.14 -2.28
N PHE A 329 -6.97 -0.10 -2.59
CA PHE A 329 -6.25 -1.00 -1.70
C PHE A 329 -4.86 -0.40 -1.39
N THR A 330 -4.55 -0.19 -0.11
CA THR A 330 -3.29 0.43 0.32
C THR A 330 -2.21 -0.60 0.64
N GLY A 331 -1.01 -0.12 0.98
CA GLY A 331 0.13 -0.95 1.37
C GLY A 331 -0.10 -1.79 2.64
N ALA A 332 -1.14 -1.48 3.44
CA ALA A 332 -1.53 -2.24 4.63
C ALA A 332 -2.05 -3.65 4.31
N LEU A 333 -2.62 -3.82 3.11
CA LEU A 333 -3.15 -5.09 2.63
C LEU A 333 -2.04 -5.91 1.93
N PRO A 334 -2.03 -7.25 2.07
CA PRO A 334 -3.03 -8.09 2.72
C PRO A 334 -2.79 -8.34 4.21
N VAL A 335 -1.74 -7.79 4.81
CA VAL A 335 -1.30 -8.13 6.19
C VAL A 335 -2.36 -7.78 7.22
N TYR A 336 -2.99 -6.61 7.12
CA TYR A 336 -4.11 -6.23 7.99
C TYR A 336 -5.29 -7.23 7.90
N SER A 337 -5.60 -7.74 6.71
CA SER A 337 -6.66 -8.74 6.52
C SER A 337 -6.28 -10.11 7.08
N LEU A 338 -5.01 -10.52 6.93
CA LEU A 338 -4.52 -11.74 7.58
C LEU A 338 -4.61 -11.63 9.11
N MET A 339 -4.28 -10.47 9.67
CA MET A 339 -4.42 -10.18 11.10
C MET A 339 -5.87 -10.31 11.54
N THR A 340 -6.79 -9.69 10.80
CA THR A 340 -8.24 -9.72 11.07
C THR A 340 -8.81 -11.13 11.01
N ILE A 341 -8.46 -11.92 9.98
CA ILE A 341 -8.90 -13.31 9.82
C ILE A 341 -8.36 -14.19 10.95
N ASN A 342 -7.09 -14.02 11.32
CA ASN A 342 -6.42 -14.93 12.25
C ASN A 342 -6.71 -14.62 13.72
N ALA A 343 -6.67 -13.35 14.12
CA ALA A 343 -6.84 -12.95 15.50
C ALA A 343 -8.30 -12.60 15.83
N ASN A 344 -8.93 -11.78 14.99
CA ASN A 344 -10.25 -11.21 15.31
C ASN A 344 -11.40 -12.13 14.85
N LYS A 345 -11.09 -13.12 13.99
CA LYS A 345 -12.01 -14.15 13.50
C LYS A 345 -13.31 -13.60 12.88
N ILE A 346 -13.22 -12.44 12.24
CA ILE A 346 -14.30 -11.79 11.48
C ILE A 346 -13.94 -11.71 9.98
N PRO A 347 -14.91 -11.46 9.09
CA PRO A 347 -14.61 -11.24 7.67
C PRO A 347 -13.66 -10.07 7.44
N PRO A 348 -12.68 -10.18 6.53
CA PRO A 348 -11.77 -9.09 6.20
C PRO A 348 -12.48 -8.01 5.37
N LEU A 349 -11.89 -6.82 5.22
CA LEU A 349 -12.48 -5.73 4.43
C LEU A 349 -12.77 -6.12 2.97
N GLU A 350 -11.98 -7.03 2.40
CA GLU A 350 -12.18 -7.55 1.04
C GLU A 350 -13.52 -8.28 0.87
N PHE A 351 -14.04 -8.90 1.93
CA PHE A 351 -15.36 -9.52 1.90
C PHE A 351 -16.44 -8.45 1.66
N PHE A 352 -16.40 -7.35 2.42
CA PHE A 352 -17.36 -6.25 2.30
C PHE A 352 -17.19 -5.49 0.99
N HIS A 353 -15.95 -5.26 0.54
CA HIS A 353 -15.70 -4.65 -0.77
C HIS A 353 -16.34 -5.44 -1.92
N ILE A 354 -16.14 -6.77 -1.96
CA ILE A 354 -16.76 -7.62 -2.98
C ILE A 354 -18.28 -7.59 -2.84
N MET A 355 -18.81 -7.67 -1.61
CA MET A 355 -20.26 -7.63 -1.35
C MET A 355 -20.92 -6.38 -1.97
N GLU A 356 -20.30 -5.22 -1.77
CA GLU A 356 -20.81 -3.92 -2.22
C GLU A 356 -20.76 -3.74 -3.74
N HIS A 357 -19.67 -4.17 -4.38
CA HIS A 357 -19.58 -4.13 -5.84
C HIS A 357 -20.53 -5.10 -6.52
N LEU A 358 -20.88 -6.21 -5.86
CA LEU A 358 -21.86 -7.16 -6.35
C LEU A 358 -23.31 -6.80 -5.99
N ASN A 359 -23.54 -5.63 -5.36
CA ASN A 359 -24.85 -5.17 -4.89
C ASN A 359 -25.56 -6.20 -3.99
N ILE A 360 -24.80 -6.95 -3.19
CA ILE A 360 -25.36 -7.88 -2.20
C ILE A 360 -25.75 -7.05 -0.97
N ARG A 361 -27.06 -6.89 -0.73
CA ARG A 361 -27.64 -6.08 0.37
C ARG A 361 -28.11 -6.92 1.55
N GLU A 362 -27.38 -8.00 1.84
CA GLU A 362 -27.68 -8.82 3.02
C GLU A 362 -27.13 -8.10 4.27
N ASN A 363 -27.94 -8.03 5.33
CA ASN A 363 -27.53 -7.41 6.59
C ASN A 363 -26.43 -8.22 7.28
N PHE A 364 -25.61 -7.52 8.06
CA PHE A 364 -24.65 -8.07 9.01
C PHE A 364 -24.62 -7.21 10.27
N ASP A 365 -24.05 -7.75 11.35
CA ASP A 365 -23.84 -6.98 12.59
C ASP A 365 -22.73 -5.94 12.37
N PHE A 366 -23.11 -4.78 11.85
CA PHE A 366 -22.21 -3.69 11.50
C PHE A 366 -21.40 -3.22 12.71
N GLN A 367 -22.05 -3.04 13.86
CA GLN A 367 -21.40 -2.54 15.06
C GLN A 367 -20.36 -3.54 15.57
N PHE A 368 -20.72 -4.82 15.67
CA PHE A 368 -19.78 -5.86 16.10
C PHE A 368 -18.58 -5.97 15.16
N VAL A 369 -18.81 -5.99 13.85
CA VAL A 369 -17.72 -6.06 12.85
C VAL A 369 -16.84 -4.82 12.94
N ASN A 370 -17.42 -3.62 13.01
CA ASN A 370 -16.65 -2.37 13.07
C ASN A 370 -15.78 -2.31 14.32
N GLU A 371 -16.29 -2.71 15.48
CA GLU A 371 -15.49 -2.77 16.72
C GLU A 371 -14.39 -3.83 16.63
N LYS A 372 -14.66 -4.99 16.04
CA LYS A 372 -13.65 -6.03 15.82
C LYS A 372 -12.56 -5.63 14.84
N LEU A 373 -12.84 -4.79 13.85
CA LEU A 373 -11.81 -4.25 12.94
C LEU A 373 -10.87 -3.25 13.65
N LYS A 374 -11.31 -2.66 14.76
CA LYS A 374 -10.53 -1.72 15.57
C LYS A 374 -9.63 -2.39 16.62
N GLU A 375 -9.83 -3.69 16.88
CA GLU A 375 -8.99 -4.45 17.81
C GLU A 375 -7.55 -4.57 17.31
N ARG A 376 -6.61 -4.08 18.12
CA ARG A 376 -5.17 -4.13 17.84
C ARG A 376 -4.60 -5.53 18.06
N GLN A 377 -3.60 -5.87 17.26
CA GLN A 377 -2.77 -7.04 17.44
C GLN A 377 -1.31 -6.66 17.21
N ALA A 378 -0.41 -7.30 17.95
CA ALA A 378 1.02 -7.14 17.73
C ALA A 378 1.41 -7.87 16.43
N VAL A 379 1.23 -7.20 15.31
CA VAL A 379 1.66 -7.63 13.98
C VAL A 379 2.35 -6.42 13.36
N SER A 380 3.36 -6.68 12.55
CA SER A 380 4.05 -5.64 11.81
C SER A 380 4.57 -6.19 10.49
N HIS A 381 4.88 -5.28 9.58
CA HIS A 381 5.60 -5.60 8.36
C HIS A 381 6.45 -4.42 7.94
N ILE A 382 7.58 -4.71 7.30
CA ILE A 382 8.46 -3.70 6.72
C ILE A 382 8.98 -4.20 5.38
N SER A 383 9.04 -3.28 4.43
CA SER A 383 9.49 -3.51 3.07
C SER A 383 10.90 -2.99 2.91
N LEU A 384 11.68 -3.63 2.03
CA LEU A 384 13.01 -3.14 1.69
C LEU A 384 12.96 -2.41 0.35
N ALA A 385 13.57 -1.22 0.30
CA ALA A 385 13.82 -0.53 -0.96
C ALA A 385 14.89 -1.28 -1.77
N PRO A 386 14.76 -1.36 -3.11
CA PRO A 386 15.72 -2.09 -3.94
C PRO A 386 17.01 -1.33 -4.26
N LYS A 387 17.20 -0.11 -3.74
CA LYS A 387 18.29 0.79 -4.17
C LYS A 387 19.67 0.12 -4.05
N GLY A 388 20.37 0.07 -5.18
CA GLY A 388 21.70 -0.53 -5.30
C GLY A 388 21.71 -2.05 -5.47
N ALA A 389 20.55 -2.72 -5.48
CA ALA A 389 20.40 -4.11 -5.88
C ALA A 389 19.78 -4.16 -7.28
N TYR A 390 20.60 -4.38 -8.32
CA TYR A 390 20.18 -4.34 -9.72
C TYR A 390 19.77 -5.71 -10.27
N GLU A 391 20.32 -6.78 -9.70
CA GLU A 391 20.02 -8.16 -10.06
C GLU A 391 19.88 -9.00 -8.80
N MET A 392 18.91 -9.92 -8.78
CA MET A 392 18.80 -10.86 -7.67
C MET A 392 19.89 -11.93 -7.77
N LYS A 393 20.95 -11.77 -6.97
CA LYS A 393 22.06 -12.74 -6.88
C LYS A 393 21.96 -13.68 -5.68
N VAL A 394 21.00 -13.43 -4.78
CA VAL A 394 20.79 -14.19 -3.56
C VAL A 394 19.60 -15.13 -3.75
N ALA A 395 19.79 -16.40 -3.39
CA ALA A 395 18.76 -17.43 -3.46
C ALA A 395 17.77 -17.35 -2.30
N PHE A 396 17.05 -16.22 -2.15
CA PHE A 396 16.00 -16.15 -1.14
C PHE A 396 14.81 -17.02 -1.55
N ALA A 397 14.42 -17.93 -0.66
CA ALA A 397 13.15 -18.62 -0.75
C ALA A 397 12.07 -17.71 -0.14
N ALA A 398 10.86 -17.74 -0.71
CA ALA A 398 9.71 -17.16 -0.03
C ALA A 398 9.25 -18.10 1.09
N GLY A 399 9.06 -17.56 2.29
CA GLY A 399 8.67 -18.38 3.44
C GLY A 399 9.17 -17.85 4.77
N VAL A 400 9.15 -18.74 5.76
CA VAL A 400 9.45 -18.41 7.15
C VAL A 400 10.94 -18.53 7.41
N TYR A 401 11.48 -17.50 8.04
CA TYR A 401 12.87 -17.38 8.47
C TYR A 401 12.94 -17.14 9.98
N SER A 402 14.06 -17.49 10.57
CA SER A 402 14.48 -17.02 11.89
C SER A 402 15.78 -16.22 11.77
N TYR A 403 15.95 -15.25 12.68
CA TYR A 403 17.21 -14.50 12.82
C TYR A 403 17.82 -14.82 14.18
N LEU A 404 19.11 -15.15 14.17
CA LEU A 404 19.91 -15.43 15.37
C LEU A 404 20.90 -14.27 15.56
N PRO A 405 20.59 -13.24 16.37
CA PRO A 405 21.41 -12.03 16.47
C PRO A 405 22.85 -12.31 16.91
N LYS A 406 23.04 -13.20 17.89
CA LYS A 406 24.37 -13.57 18.42
C LYS A 406 25.30 -14.15 17.38
N GLU A 407 24.77 -14.89 16.41
CA GLU A 407 25.52 -15.49 15.31
C GLU A 407 25.47 -14.61 14.06
N ASN A 408 24.70 -13.53 14.10
CA ASN A 408 24.27 -12.76 12.95
C ASN A 408 23.85 -13.69 11.82
N ALA A 409 23.04 -14.73 12.08
CA ALA A 409 22.72 -15.77 11.12
C ALA A 409 21.24 -15.71 10.70
N LEU A 410 20.99 -15.81 9.39
CA LEU A 410 19.66 -15.89 8.82
C LEU A 410 19.38 -17.34 8.42
N ARG A 411 18.34 -17.95 8.98
CA ARG A 411 18.00 -19.35 8.74
C ARG A 411 16.62 -19.46 8.10
N TYR A 412 16.54 -20.19 6.99
CA TYR A 412 15.25 -20.58 6.41
C TYR A 412 14.66 -21.74 7.19
N GLU A 413 13.41 -21.62 7.62
CA GLU A 413 12.74 -22.64 8.43
C GLU A 413 11.80 -23.50 7.60
N ARG A 414 10.99 -22.88 6.72
CA ARG A 414 9.94 -23.57 5.94
C ARG A 414 9.30 -22.66 4.91
N ILE A 415 8.63 -23.29 3.95
CA ILE A 415 7.71 -22.60 3.04
C ILE A 415 6.54 -22.02 3.83
N GLY A 416 6.07 -20.83 3.45
CA GLY A 416 4.95 -20.16 4.10
C GLY A 416 4.50 -18.93 3.32
N ALA A 417 3.26 -18.50 3.55
CA ALA A 417 2.70 -17.29 2.96
C ALA A 417 1.70 -16.54 3.84
N LEU A 418 1.26 -17.14 4.95
CA LEU A 418 0.27 -16.57 5.85
C LEU A 418 0.88 -16.28 7.23
N LEU A 419 0.25 -15.37 7.98
CA LEU A 419 0.64 -15.10 9.37
C LEU A 419 0.63 -16.37 10.25
N SER A 420 -0.23 -17.35 9.97
CA SER A 420 -0.30 -18.61 10.72
C SER A 420 0.93 -19.50 10.56
N ASP A 421 1.78 -19.26 9.55
CA ASP A 421 2.99 -20.05 9.30
C ASP A 421 4.15 -19.66 10.25
N ILE A 422 4.05 -18.45 10.83
CA ILE A 422 4.96 -17.92 11.86
C ILE A 422 4.53 -18.49 13.22
N LYS A 423 5.41 -19.28 13.84
CA LYS A 423 5.08 -20.08 15.04
C LYS A 423 5.51 -19.43 16.36
N ASN A 424 6.46 -18.51 16.33
CA ASN A 424 6.98 -17.83 17.52
C ASN A 424 7.60 -16.47 17.14
N ASP A 425 8.01 -15.69 18.14
CA ASP A 425 8.44 -14.29 17.97
C ASP A 425 9.83 -14.12 17.34
N SER A 426 10.63 -15.20 17.28
CA SER A 426 11.92 -15.22 16.57
C SER A 426 11.77 -15.44 15.06
N GLU A 427 10.57 -15.83 14.63
CA GLU A 427 10.27 -16.11 13.23
C GLU A 427 9.60 -14.93 12.53
N PHE A 428 9.86 -14.80 11.23
CA PHE A 428 9.22 -13.84 10.35
C PHE A 428 9.03 -14.42 8.95
N LEU A 429 8.11 -13.83 8.18
CA LEU A 429 7.80 -14.24 6.83
C LEU A 429 8.46 -13.29 5.83
N LEU A 430 9.22 -13.81 4.88
CA LEU A 430 9.75 -13.08 3.72
C LEU A 430 8.88 -13.40 2.51
N ILE A 431 8.14 -12.40 2.01
CA ILE A 431 7.13 -12.57 0.95
C ILE A 431 6.85 -11.25 0.19
N ASP A 432 5.91 -11.26 -0.76
CA ASP A 432 5.49 -10.17 -1.63
C ASP A 432 6.50 -9.89 -2.75
N SER A 433 6.42 -10.69 -3.80
CA SER A 433 7.16 -10.49 -5.06
C SER A 433 8.66 -10.75 -4.96
N VAL A 434 9.05 -11.79 -4.22
CA VAL A 434 10.46 -12.17 -4.03
C VAL A 434 11.07 -12.52 -5.39
N PRO A 435 12.05 -11.76 -5.90
CA PRO A 435 12.61 -12.06 -7.22
C PRO A 435 13.33 -13.41 -7.23
N ARG A 436 13.26 -14.13 -8.35
CA ARG A 436 14.10 -15.32 -8.61
C ARG A 436 15.53 -14.90 -8.92
N ILE A 437 16.48 -15.80 -8.70
CA ILE A 437 17.90 -15.58 -9.04
C ILE A 437 18.04 -15.20 -10.52
N GLY A 438 18.87 -14.20 -10.82
CA GLY A 438 19.12 -13.69 -12.17
C GLY A 438 18.11 -12.66 -12.66
N MET A 439 17.00 -12.46 -11.94
CA MET A 439 16.03 -11.43 -12.31
C MET A 439 16.60 -10.02 -12.10
N GLN A 440 16.40 -9.17 -13.09
CA GLN A 440 16.69 -7.75 -12.99
C GLN A 440 15.69 -7.07 -12.04
N ILE A 441 16.22 -6.23 -11.16
CA ILE A 441 15.48 -5.52 -10.13
C ILE A 441 15.33 -4.07 -10.57
N THR A 442 14.09 -3.65 -10.76
CA THR A 442 13.76 -2.26 -11.08
C THR A 442 14.15 -1.36 -9.91
N GLN A 443 14.88 -0.29 -10.20
CA GLN A 443 15.22 0.73 -9.22
C GLN A 443 14.04 1.71 -9.02
N ASN A 444 14.05 2.47 -7.92
CA ASN A 444 13.05 3.50 -7.62
C ASN A 444 11.59 2.98 -7.53
N VAL A 445 11.40 1.69 -7.28
CA VAL A 445 10.09 1.13 -6.91
C VAL A 445 9.96 1.10 -5.39
N PRO A 446 8.73 1.19 -4.84
CA PRO A 446 8.52 1.40 -3.40
C PRO A 446 8.96 0.21 -2.54
N ARG A 447 9.10 -0.99 -3.11
CA ARG A 447 9.57 -2.17 -2.38
C ARG A 447 10.04 -3.28 -3.30
N LEU A 448 10.99 -4.07 -2.80
CA LEU A 448 11.43 -5.32 -3.38
C LEU A 448 10.59 -6.50 -2.88
N PHE A 449 10.54 -6.68 -1.56
CA PHE A 449 9.71 -7.65 -0.84
C PHE A 449 9.45 -7.14 0.59
N LYS A 450 8.65 -7.87 1.34
CA LYS A 450 8.25 -7.57 2.72
C LYS A 450 8.75 -8.62 3.70
N LEU A 451 9.07 -8.16 4.90
CA LEU A 451 9.23 -8.96 6.10
C LEU A 451 8.00 -8.76 6.97
N ILE A 452 7.36 -9.84 7.43
CA ILE A 452 6.14 -9.79 8.25
C ILE A 452 6.41 -10.51 9.58
N PHE A 453 6.06 -9.86 10.68
CA PHE A 453 6.30 -10.34 12.04
C PHE A 453 4.98 -10.48 12.82
N ARG A 454 4.92 -11.44 13.73
CA ARG A 454 3.82 -11.61 14.71
C ARG A 454 4.08 -10.86 16.02
N ARG A 455 4.76 -9.72 15.91
CA ARG A 455 5.02 -8.80 17.02
C ARG A 455 5.17 -7.39 16.50
N SER A 456 5.10 -6.42 17.41
CA SER A 456 5.54 -5.07 17.13
C SER A 456 7.06 -5.05 16.98
N ILE A 457 7.54 -4.24 16.04
CA ILE A 457 8.98 -4.00 15.79
C ILE A 457 9.31 -2.52 15.80
N ALA A 458 8.32 -1.64 15.97
CA ALA A 458 8.52 -0.19 15.94
C ALA A 458 9.01 0.35 17.28
N THR A 459 9.95 1.30 17.20
CA THR A 459 10.24 2.25 18.29
C THR A 459 9.75 3.66 17.95
N SER A 460 9.52 3.95 16.67
CA SER A 460 8.82 5.13 16.16
C SER A 460 8.38 4.88 14.70
N SER A 461 7.78 5.86 14.04
CA SER A 461 7.56 5.81 12.58
C SER A 461 8.87 5.71 11.78
N PHE A 462 10.00 6.14 12.34
CA PHE A 462 11.28 6.28 11.67
C PHE A 462 12.32 5.24 12.09
N SER A 463 11.97 4.38 13.05
CA SER A 463 12.93 3.47 13.68
C SER A 463 12.27 2.16 14.11
N VAL A 464 13.06 1.09 13.99
CA VAL A 464 12.70 -0.25 14.43
C VAL A 464 13.52 -0.65 15.66
N GLU A 465 13.16 -1.76 16.31
CA GLU A 465 13.98 -2.39 17.35
C GLU A 465 15.40 -2.70 16.83
N PRO A 466 16.46 -2.55 17.64
CA PRO A 466 17.85 -2.69 17.18
C PRO A 466 18.14 -4.02 16.47
N GLU A 467 17.66 -5.14 17.01
CA GLU A 467 17.84 -6.47 16.41
C GLU A 467 17.16 -6.60 15.04
N ILE A 468 16.08 -5.85 14.80
CA ILE A 468 15.40 -5.80 13.51
C ILE A 468 16.18 -4.91 12.53
N GLY A 469 16.75 -3.81 13.01
CA GLY A 469 17.68 -2.99 12.23
C GLY A 469 18.90 -3.78 11.75
N GLU A 470 19.48 -4.62 12.62
CA GLU A 470 20.58 -5.53 12.28
C GLU A 470 20.16 -6.55 11.21
N LEU A 471 18.98 -7.17 11.35
CA LEU A 471 18.42 -8.09 10.37
C LEU A 471 18.23 -7.42 8.99
N ILE A 472 17.59 -6.26 8.94
CA ILE A 472 17.36 -5.52 7.69
C ILE A 472 18.68 -5.12 7.05
N THR A 473 19.64 -4.64 7.85
CA THR A 473 20.98 -4.29 7.39
C THR A 473 21.70 -5.50 6.81
N LYS A 474 21.59 -6.68 7.43
CA LYS A 474 22.15 -7.92 6.91
C LYS A 474 21.55 -8.28 5.56
N ILE A 475 20.22 -8.30 5.45
CA ILE A 475 19.52 -8.64 4.19
C ILE A 475 19.90 -7.65 3.09
N SER A 476 19.87 -6.34 3.37
CA SER A 476 20.19 -5.31 2.38
C SER A 476 21.65 -5.37 1.94
N THR A 477 22.58 -5.68 2.85
CA THR A 477 24.00 -5.90 2.52
C THR A 477 24.21 -7.12 1.63
N LEU A 478 23.51 -8.22 1.91
CA LEU A 478 23.55 -9.42 1.05
C LEU A 478 23.05 -9.11 -0.36
N LEU A 479 21.96 -8.36 -0.50
CA LEU A 479 21.40 -7.96 -1.79
C LEU A 479 22.34 -7.06 -2.60
N ARG A 480 23.07 -6.14 -1.93
CA ARG A 480 23.98 -5.18 -2.59
C ARG A 480 25.38 -5.72 -2.86
N LYS A 481 25.72 -6.89 -2.34
CA LYS A 481 27.06 -7.48 -2.50
C LYS A 481 27.32 -7.82 -3.98
N ASN A 482 28.47 -7.37 -4.50
CA ASN A 482 28.94 -7.65 -5.87
C ASN A 482 27.94 -7.23 -6.97
N GLN A 483 27.19 -6.16 -6.75
CA GLN A 483 26.28 -5.57 -7.73
C GLN A 483 27.04 -4.63 -8.67
N VAL A 484 26.65 -4.61 -9.95
CA VAL A 484 27.22 -3.70 -10.96
C VAL A 484 26.08 -2.85 -11.50
N PRO A 485 26.14 -1.51 -11.41
CA PRO A 485 25.12 -0.65 -12.00
C PRO A 485 25.07 -0.84 -13.52
N PRO A 486 23.87 -0.88 -14.13
CA PRO A 486 23.71 -0.78 -15.58
C PRO A 486 24.41 0.47 -16.12
N GLU A 487 24.87 0.45 -17.37
CA GLU A 487 25.60 1.60 -17.97
C GLU A 487 24.81 2.91 -17.89
N GLN A 488 23.49 2.85 -18.04
CA GLN A 488 22.59 4.02 -17.93
C GLN A 488 22.60 4.68 -16.55
N ASP A 489 22.85 3.92 -15.48
CA ASP A 489 22.92 4.44 -14.11
C ASP A 489 24.34 4.92 -13.75
N LYS A 490 25.38 4.50 -14.50
CA LYS A 490 26.76 4.97 -14.29
C LYS A 490 26.90 6.47 -14.64
N GLU A 491 26.18 6.95 -15.64
CA GLU A 491 26.19 8.37 -16.05
C GLU A 491 25.48 9.29 -15.04
N GLN A 492 24.47 8.79 -14.32
CA GLN A 492 23.84 9.56 -13.23
C GLN A 492 24.73 9.61 -11.99
N ILE A 493 25.47 8.54 -11.69
CA ILE A 493 26.39 8.49 -10.54
C ILE A 493 27.63 9.38 -10.74
N SER A 494 28.11 9.58 -11.97
CA SER A 494 29.22 10.49 -12.26
C SER A 494 28.84 11.97 -12.04
N GLN A 495 27.61 12.37 -12.35
CA GLN A 495 27.13 13.74 -12.15
C GLN A 495 26.90 14.12 -10.67
N VAL A 496 26.72 13.14 -9.78
CA VAL A 496 26.55 13.38 -8.34
C VAL A 496 27.89 13.51 -7.60
N LYS A 497 29.00 13.02 -8.20
CA LYS A 497 30.34 13.10 -7.58
C LYS A 497 31.06 14.43 -7.82
N GLU A 498 30.50 15.34 -8.61
CA GLU A 498 31.05 16.69 -8.84
C GLU A 498 30.30 17.80 -8.07
N VAL A 499 29.52 17.45 -7.03
CA VAL A 499 28.82 18.43 -6.16
C VAL A 499 29.37 18.41 -4.75
#